data_AF-A0A8J5ZIX1-F1
#
_entry.id   AF-A0A8J5ZIX1-F1
#
_cell.length_a   1.000
_cell.length_b   1.000
_cell.length_c   1.000
_cell.angle_alpha   90.00
_cell.angle_beta   90.00
_cell.angle_gamma   90.00
#
_symmetry.space_group_name_H-M   'P 1'
#
loop_
_entity.id
_entity.type
_entity.pdbx_description
1 polymer ?
#
loop_
_entity_poly.entity_id
_entity_poly.type
_entity_poly.pdbx_seq_one_letter_code
_entity_poly.pdbx_strand_id
1 'polypeptide(L)'
;MASSGFSPTALLVFNGEGFHIWVVKIRTYLQAFDLWEVVNTDAEPAPLRANPTVAQMRQHAGEKTKRHKAMSCIQNCVSDVIFTRIMACETPKQT
;
A
#
# COMPACT_ATOMS: atom_id res chain seq x y z
N MET A 1 -27.26 -7.92 -5.42
CA MET A 1 -26.81 -6.54 -5.69
C MET A 1 -25.31 -6.58 -5.89
N ALA A 2 -24.82 -6.47 -7.13
CA ALA A 2 -23.39 -6.36 -7.39
C ALA A 2 -22.99 -4.91 -7.10
N SER A 3 -22.28 -4.69 -5.99
CA SER A 3 -21.54 -3.44 -5.83
C SER A 3 -20.46 -3.45 -6.90
N SER A 4 -20.57 -2.60 -7.91
CA SER A 4 -19.44 -2.23 -8.75
C SER A 4 -18.46 -1.47 -7.86
N GLY A 5 -17.66 -2.23 -7.10
CA GLY A 5 -16.53 -1.70 -6.37
C GLY A 5 -15.61 -1.09 -7.40
N PHE A 6 -15.62 0.23 -7.51
CA PHE A 6 -14.57 0.97 -8.20
C PHE A 6 -13.25 0.45 -7.61
N SER A 7 -12.44 -0.22 -8.42
CA SER A 7 -11.11 -0.69 -8.03
C SER A 7 -10.10 0.34 -8.54
N PRO A 8 -9.81 1.41 -7.77
CA PRO A 8 -8.86 2.44 -8.17
C PRO A 8 -7.47 1.86 -8.45
N THR A 9 -7.20 0.64 -7.99
CA THR A 9 -5.94 -0.09 -8.18
C THR A 9 -5.58 -0.31 -9.64
N ALA A 10 -6.55 -0.57 -10.54
CA ALA A 10 -6.28 -0.79 -11.95
C ALA A 10 -5.79 0.48 -12.70
N LEU A 11 -6.14 1.68 -12.20
CA LEU A 11 -5.74 2.97 -12.78
C LEU A 11 -4.39 3.48 -12.25
N LEU A 12 -3.81 2.77 -11.29
CA LEU A 12 -2.57 3.12 -10.61
C LEU A 12 -1.44 2.16 -10.99
N VAL A 13 -1.57 1.37 -12.05
CA VAL A 13 -0.53 0.45 -12.50
C VAL A 13 0.53 1.20 -13.29
N PHE A 14 1.77 1.17 -12.83
CA PHE A 14 2.93 1.67 -13.55
C PHE A 14 3.42 0.64 -14.56
N ASN A 15 3.46 1.02 -15.84
CA ASN A 15 3.91 0.17 -16.93
C ASN A 15 5.32 0.51 -17.45
N GLY A 16 6.00 1.50 -16.86
CA GLY A 16 7.29 2.00 -17.32
C GLY A 16 7.24 3.41 -17.93
N GLU A 17 6.06 3.92 -18.26
CA GLU A 17 5.86 5.25 -18.85
C GLU A 17 5.20 6.22 -17.88
N GLY A 18 5.42 7.52 -18.06
CA GLY A 18 4.71 8.56 -17.30
C GLY A 18 5.01 8.53 -15.79
N PHE A 19 6.22 8.13 -15.38
CA PHE A 19 6.60 7.96 -13.97
C PHE A 19 6.21 9.14 -13.08
N HIS A 20 6.43 10.37 -13.53
CA HIS A 20 6.08 11.59 -12.78
C HIS A 20 4.57 11.71 -12.52
N ILE A 21 3.71 11.37 -13.49
CA ILE A 21 2.25 11.33 -13.31
C ILE A 21 1.87 10.21 -12.34
N TRP A 22 2.46 9.03 -12.53
CA TRP A 22 2.18 7.88 -11.69
C TRP A 22 2.53 8.14 -10.22
N VAL A 23 3.71 8.72 -9.94
CA VAL A 23 4.14 9.11 -8.59
C VAL A 23 3.13 10.04 -7.92
N VAL A 24 2.62 11.04 -8.63
CA VAL A 24 1.61 11.96 -8.09
C VAL A 24 0.31 11.21 -7.77
N LYS A 25 -0.15 10.33 -8.66
CA LYS A 25 -1.37 9.53 -8.46
C LYS A 25 -1.25 8.58 -7.26
N ILE A 26 -0.18 7.80 -7.18
CA ILE A 26 0.01 6.83 -6.08
C ILE A 26 0.19 7.54 -4.73
N ARG A 27 0.92 8.66 -4.70
CA ARG A 27 1.07 9.47 -3.48
C ARG A 27 -0.27 10.04 -3.01
N THR A 28 -1.04 10.60 -3.93
CA THR A 28 -2.37 11.17 -3.63
C THR A 28 -3.31 10.08 -3.11
N TYR A 29 -3.30 8.90 -3.73
CA TYR A 29 -4.07 7.75 -3.29
C TYR A 29 -3.68 7.34 -1.86
N LEU A 30 -2.38 7.12 -1.60
CA LEU A 30 -1.90 6.72 -0.28
C LEU A 30 -2.25 7.75 0.80
N GLN A 31 -2.19 9.05 0.49
CA GLN A 31 -2.57 10.11 1.43
C GLN A 31 -4.07 10.11 1.71
N ALA A 32 -4.92 9.97 0.69
CA ALA A 32 -6.38 9.98 0.84
C ALA A 32 -6.92 8.82 1.70
N PHE A 33 -6.17 7.71 1.78
CA PHE A 33 -6.55 6.52 2.55
C PHE A 33 -5.74 6.34 3.85
N ASP A 34 -4.99 7.36 4.29
CA ASP A 34 -4.07 7.30 5.45
C ASP A 34 -3.05 6.15 5.37
N LEU A 35 -2.63 5.78 4.17
CA LEU A 35 -1.69 4.69 3.92
C LEU A 35 -0.25 5.19 3.77
N TRP A 36 -0.05 6.49 3.49
CA TRP A 36 1.27 7.07 3.27
C TRP A 36 2.25 6.81 4.43
N GLU A 37 1.82 7.09 5.67
CA GLU A 37 2.64 6.84 6.86
C GLU A 37 2.90 5.35 7.10
N VAL A 38 1.92 4.50 6.77
CA VAL A 38 2.04 3.04 6.89
C VAL A 38 3.11 2.50 5.95
N VAL A 39 3.19 3.02 4.73
CA VAL A 39 4.22 2.66 3.74
C VAL A 39 5.61 3.15 4.16
N ASN A 40 5.71 4.36 4.73
CA ASN A 40 7.01 4.94 5.09
C ASN A 40 7.62 4.38 6.37
N THR A 41 6.79 4.01 7.35
CA THR A 41 7.28 3.64 8.68
C THR A 41 7.66 2.15 8.76
N ASP A 42 7.04 1.31 7.93
CA ASP A 42 7.07 -0.16 8.00
C ASP A 42 6.95 -0.75 9.44
N ALA A 43 6.37 0.02 10.36
CA ALA A 43 6.20 -0.43 11.73
C ALA A 43 5.02 -1.39 11.80
N GLU A 44 5.25 -2.52 12.45
CA GLU A 44 4.16 -3.39 12.88
C GLU A 44 3.30 -2.68 13.93
N PRO A 45 1.97 -2.83 13.88
CA PRO A 45 1.10 -2.34 14.94
C PRO A 45 1.54 -2.90 16.29
N ALA A 46 1.56 -2.05 17.31
CA ALA A 46 1.91 -2.49 18.65
C ALA A 46 0.97 -3.62 19.09
N PRO A 47 1.48 -4.67 19.76
CA PRO A 47 0.65 -5.74 20.29
C PRO A 47 -0.44 -5.17 21.20
N LEU A 48 -1.64 -5.74 21.13
CA LEU A 48 -2.68 -5.44 22.10
C LEU A 48 -2.20 -5.83 23.50
N ARG A 49 -2.48 -4.98 24.48
CA ARG A 49 -2.28 -5.29 25.91
C ARG A 49 -3.17 -6.47 26.33
N ALA A 50 -2.86 -7.08 27.49
CA ALA A 50 -3.56 -8.26 27.99
C ALA A 50 -5.10 -8.08 28.15
N ASN A 51 -5.56 -6.89 28.54
CA ASN A 51 -6.98 -6.55 28.67
C ASN A 51 -7.33 -5.29 27.85
N PRO A 52 -7.48 -5.42 26.52
CA PRO A 52 -7.78 -4.29 25.67
C PRO A 52 -9.25 -3.87 25.80
N THR A 53 -9.52 -2.58 25.68
CA THR A 53 -10.92 -2.11 25.52
C THR A 53 -11.42 -2.41 24.12
N VAL A 54 -12.75 -2.45 23.93
CA VAL A 54 -13.35 -2.60 22.60
C VAL A 54 -12.84 -1.54 21.61
N ALA A 55 -12.61 -0.32 22.08
CA ALA A 55 -12.03 0.76 21.27
C ALA A 55 -10.60 0.43 20.82
N GLN A 56 -9.75 -0.09 21.71
CA GLN A 56 -8.37 -0.51 21.37
C GLN A 56 -8.36 -1.68 20.38
N MET A 57 -9.25 -2.65 20.56
CA MET A 57 -9.38 -3.78 19.62
C MET A 57 -9.77 -3.30 18.22
N ARG A 58 -10.74 -2.37 18.12
CA ARG A 58 -11.18 -1.77 16.85
C ARG A 58 -10.08 -0.97 16.18
N GLN A 59 -9.34 -0.16 16.95
CA GLN A 59 -8.21 0.60 16.43
C GLN A 59 -7.13 -0.32 15.84
N HIS A 60 -6.68 -1.31 16.61
CA HIS A 60 -5.66 -2.26 16.16
C HIS A 60 -6.12 -3.07 14.92
N ALA A 61 -7.40 -3.45 14.84
CA ALA A 61 -7.96 -4.07 13.64
C ALA A 61 -7.94 -3.11 12.42
N GLY A 62 -8.23 -1.83 12.65
CA GLY A 62 -8.13 -0.77 11.63
C GLY A 62 -6.71 -0.58 11.12
N GLU A 63 -5.72 -0.51 12.02
CA GLU A 63 -4.29 -0.38 11.70
C GLU A 63 -3.79 -1.58 10.89
N LYS A 64 -4.13 -2.81 11.33
CA LYS A 64 -3.85 -4.02 10.54
C LYS A 64 -4.48 -3.94 9.16
N THR A 65 -5.74 -3.52 9.06
CA THR A 65 -6.41 -3.39 7.76
C THR A 65 -5.72 -2.37 6.85
N LYS A 66 -5.29 -1.23 7.39
CA LYS A 66 -4.51 -0.21 6.65
C LYS A 66 -3.20 -0.81 6.13
N ARG A 67 -2.45 -1.57 6.94
CA ARG A 67 -1.22 -2.26 6.51
C ARG A 67 -1.45 -3.22 5.34
N HIS A 68 -2.44 -4.10 5.44
CA HIS A 68 -2.76 -5.02 4.34
C HIS A 68 -3.17 -4.27 3.06
N LYS A 69 -3.93 -3.18 3.18
CA LYS A 69 -4.29 -2.33 2.04
C LYS A 69 -3.08 -1.65 1.41
N ALA A 70 -2.16 -1.12 2.23
CA ALA A 70 -0.92 -0.53 1.76
C ALA A 70 -0.06 -1.55 1.00
N MET A 71 0.13 -2.74 1.55
CA MET A 71 0.87 -3.83 0.89
C MET A 71 0.23 -4.24 -0.44
N SER A 72 -1.08 -4.45 -0.44
CA SER A 72 -1.84 -4.77 -1.66
C SER A 72 -1.73 -3.66 -2.69
N CYS A 73 -1.76 -2.38 -2.27
CA CYS A 73 -1.58 -1.24 -3.15
C CYS A 73 -0.18 -1.25 -3.80
N ILE A 74 0.88 -1.47 -3.03
CA ILE A 74 2.26 -1.53 -3.55
C ILE A 74 2.43 -2.69 -4.55
N GLN A 75 1.90 -3.87 -4.24
CA GLN A 75 2.00 -5.02 -5.14
C GLN A 75 1.27 -4.79 -6.47
N ASN A 76 0.11 -4.14 -6.42
CA ASN A 76 -0.74 -3.96 -7.60
C ASN A 76 -0.49 -2.64 -8.33
N CYS A 77 0.39 -1.74 -7.84
CA CYS A 77 0.65 -0.46 -8.49
C CYS A 77 1.75 -0.52 -9.55
N VAL A 78 2.31 -1.70 -9.82
CA VAL A 78 3.30 -1.95 -10.89
C VAL A 78 2.80 -3.08 -11.77
N SER A 79 3.08 -3.02 -13.07
CA SER A 79 2.76 -4.13 -13.98
C SER A 79 3.66 -5.33 -13.72
N ASP A 80 3.22 -6.54 -14.08
CA ASP A 80 4.01 -7.77 -13.94
C ASP A 80 5.39 -7.66 -14.61
N VAL A 81 5.46 -6.96 -15.74
CA VAL A 81 6.73 -6.71 -16.46
C VAL A 81 7.67 -5.87 -15.61
N ILE A 82 7.18 -4.81 -14.97
CA ILE A 82 7.98 -3.97 -14.07
C ILE A 82 8.33 -4.74 -12.79
N PHE A 83 7.38 -5.47 -12.21
CA PHE A 83 7.59 -6.29 -11.02
C PHE A 83 8.68 -7.34 -11.24
N THR A 84 8.65 -8.04 -12.39
CA THR A 84 9.68 -9.01 -12.77
C THR A 84 11.05 -8.35 -12.92
N ARG A 85 11.10 -7.15 -13.52
CA ARG A 85 12.35 -6.38 -13.62
C ARG A 85 12.89 -5.98 -12.24
N ILE A 86 12.02 -5.60 -11.29
CA ILE A 86 12.40 -5.28 -9.92
C ILE A 86 12.94 -6.53 -9.21
N MET A 87 12.28 -7.69 -9.36
CA MET A 87 12.74 -8.94 -8.74
C MET A 87 14.10 -9.42 -9.29
N ALA A 88 14.37 -9.17 -10.58
CA ALA A 88 15.64 -9.49 -11.21
C ALA A 88 16.79 -8.56 -10.78
N CYS A 89 16.50 -7.46 -10.07
CA CYS A 89 17.52 -6.60 -9.48
C CYS A 89 18.01 -7.21 -8.15
N GLU A 90 19.14 -7.92 -8.19
CA GLU A 90 19.72 -8.58 -7.00
C GLU A 90 20.44 -7.61 -6.05
N THR A 91 20.77 -6.40 -6.50
CA THR A 91 21.48 -5.39 -5.71
C THR A 91 20.81 -4.03 -5.81
N PRO A 92 20.66 -3.28 -4.70
CA PRO A 92 20.31 -1.86 -4.75
C PRO A 92 21.32 -1.14 -5.63
N LYS A 93 20.87 -0.17 -6.44
CA LYS A 93 21.81 0.74 -7.10
C LYS A 93 22.70 1.36 -6.02
N GLN A 94 24.01 1.13 -6.10
CA GLN A 94 24.97 1.95 -5.38
C GLN A 94 24.76 3.38 -5.86
N THR A 95 24.44 4.25 -4.91
CA THR A 95 24.22 5.69 -5.13
C THR A 95 25.47 6.42 -4.71
#